data_AF-A0A3L7XCC3-F1
#
_entry.id   AF-A0A3L7XCC3-F1
#
_cell.length_a   1.000
_cell.length_b   1.000
_cell.length_c   1.000
_cell.angle_alpha   90.00
_cell.angle_beta   90.00
_cell.angle_gamma   90.00
#
_symmetry.space_group_name_H-M   'P 1'
#
loop_
_entity.id
_entity.type
_entity.pdbx_description
1 polymer ?
#
loop_
_entity_poly.entity_id
_entity_poly.type
_entity_poly.pdbx_seq_one_letter_code
_entity_poly.pdbx_strand_id
1 'polypeptide(L)'
;MRSQSWLRRTGCYMHPIAYLTMQAQGLPAAVRRRVDDLTDEQFVWRPTQRTNHVGFIVWHCLRACDMQLGRVRGVGADDEVWLAAGFRERTGYDPAGWVRAGLASERASSWVW
;
A
#
# COMPACT_ATOMS: atom_id res chain seq x y z
N MET A 1 11.71 12.36 37.34
CA MET A 1 12.86 12.19 36.43
C MET A 1 12.75 10.85 35.71
N ARG A 2 12.45 10.84 34.41
CA ARG A 2 12.66 9.66 33.55
C ARG A 2 13.59 10.11 32.42
N SER A 3 14.86 9.74 32.54
CA SER A 3 15.88 9.98 31.53
C SER A 3 15.56 9.08 30.32
N GLN A 4 15.16 9.68 29.21
CA GLN A 4 15.16 8.99 27.91
C GLN A 4 16.61 8.96 27.41
N SER A 5 17.40 8.01 27.90
CA SER A 5 18.81 7.86 27.56
C SER A 5 19.06 7.21 26.19
N TRP A 6 18.02 6.94 25.40
CA TRP A 6 18.12 6.23 24.12
C TRP A 6 18.71 7.05 22.95
N LEU A 7 19.13 8.31 23.19
CA LEU A 7 19.49 9.24 22.12
C LEU A 7 20.98 9.53 21.93
N ARG A 8 21.91 8.91 22.67
CA ARG A 8 23.34 9.25 22.52
C ARG A 8 24.28 8.05 22.64
N ARG A 9 24.58 7.41 21.50
CA ARG A 9 25.97 7.09 21.05
C ARG A 9 25.97 6.49 19.64
N THR A 10 27.01 6.86 18.91
CA THR A 10 27.35 6.58 17.50
C THR A 10 27.37 5.11 17.10
N GLY A 11 26.76 4.79 15.95
CA GLY A 11 26.97 3.55 15.20
C GLY A 11 25.69 2.96 14.59
N CYS A 12 25.42 3.27 13.32
CA CYS A 12 24.43 2.57 12.46
C CYS A 12 23.01 2.39 13.05
N TYR A 13 22.36 3.48 13.48
CA TYR A 13 20.94 3.44 13.82
C TYR A 13 20.12 3.96 12.63
N MET A 14 19.12 3.18 12.25
CA MET A 14 18.06 3.64 11.34
C MET A 14 17.35 4.82 12.01
N HIS A 15 17.55 6.04 11.48
CA HIS A 15 16.83 7.22 11.94
C HIS A 15 15.39 7.12 11.41
N PRO A 16 14.36 6.94 12.26
CA PRO A 16 13.00 6.57 11.81
C PRO A 16 12.42 7.50 10.75
N ILE A 17 12.66 8.81 10.91
CA ILE A 17 12.20 9.82 9.95
C ILE A 17 12.94 9.70 8.62
N ALA A 18 14.25 9.43 8.63
CA ALA A 18 15.02 9.31 7.39
C ALA A 18 14.59 8.07 6.62
N TYR A 19 14.37 6.95 7.32
CA TYR A 19 13.88 5.70 6.73
C TYR A 19 12.50 5.86 6.08
N LEU A 20 11.54 6.45 6.80
CA LEU A 20 10.21 6.72 6.25
C LEU A 20 10.27 7.65 5.04
N THR A 21 11.11 8.69 5.11
CA THR A 21 11.30 9.65 4.01
C THR A 21 11.88 8.98 2.77
N MET A 22 12.94 8.18 2.93
CA MET A 22 13.58 7.47 1.82
C MET A 22 12.63 6.48 1.14
N GLN A 23 11.85 5.72 1.94
CA GLN A 23 10.84 4.82 1.39
C GLN A 23 9.75 5.59 0.63
N ALA A 24 9.20 6.66 1.21
CA ALA A 24 8.13 7.43 0.60
C ALA A 24 8.57 8.10 -0.71
N GLN A 25 9.78 8.66 -0.77
CA GLN A 25 10.30 9.32 -1.96
C GLN A 25 10.64 8.35 -3.09
N GLY A 26 11.13 7.15 -2.78
CA GLY A 26 11.50 6.15 -3.78
C GLY A 26 10.30 5.40 -4.37
N LEU A 27 9.20 5.28 -3.62
CA LEU A 27 8.08 4.42 -3.96
C LEU A 27 7.38 4.79 -5.29
N PRO A 28 7.04 6.07 -5.57
CA PRO A 28 6.36 6.43 -6.83
C PRO A 28 7.17 6.03 -8.06
N ALA A 29 8.45 6.36 -8.10
CA ALA A 29 9.32 6.01 -9.23
C ALA A 29 9.50 4.49 -9.36
N ALA A 30 9.56 3.76 -8.25
CA ALA A 30 9.68 2.30 -8.26
C ALA A 30 8.41 1.59 -8.77
N VAL A 31 7.22 2.11 -8.43
CA VAL A 31 5.94 1.62 -8.97
C VAL A 31 5.85 1.93 -10.45
N ARG A 32 6.13 3.18 -10.83
CA ARG A 32 6.09 3.67 -12.21
C ARG A 32 6.88 2.78 -13.18
N ARG A 33 8.14 2.51 -12.87
CA ARG A 33 9.02 1.65 -13.68
C ARG A 33 8.53 0.22 -13.87
N ARG A 34 7.61 -0.27 -13.03
CA ARG A 34 7.06 -1.63 -13.14
C ARG A 34 5.80 -1.72 -13.98
N VAL A 35 5.12 -0.60 -14.20
CA VAL A 35 3.79 -0.58 -14.81
C VAL A 35 3.71 0.31 -16.07
N ASP A 36 4.67 1.20 -16.29
CA ASP A 36 4.60 2.19 -17.39
C ASP A 36 4.59 1.57 -18.79
N ASP A 37 5.24 0.42 -18.99
CA ASP A 37 5.32 -0.24 -20.29
C ASP A 37 4.19 -1.28 -20.49
N LEU A 38 3.25 -1.39 -19.55
CA LEU A 38 2.13 -2.32 -19.64
C LEU A 38 0.94 -1.66 -20.33
N THR A 39 0.35 -2.35 -21.30
CA THR A 39 -0.98 -1.98 -21.79
C THR A 39 -2.04 -2.31 -20.74
N ASP A 40 -3.24 -1.72 -20.86
CA ASP A 40 -4.36 -2.03 -19.96
C ASP A 40 -4.68 -3.53 -19.95
N GLU A 41 -4.65 -4.18 -21.12
CA GLU A 41 -4.84 -5.62 -21.24
C GLU A 41 -3.79 -6.41 -20.46
N GLN A 42 -2.51 -6.05 -20.57
CA GLN A 42 -1.43 -6.68 -19.81
C GLN A 42 -1.54 -6.40 -18.31
N PHE A 43 -2.05 -5.24 -17.92
CA PHE A 43 -2.24 -4.84 -16.53
C PHE A 43 -3.31 -5.67 -15.81
N VAL A 44 -4.33 -6.12 -16.55
CA VAL A 44 -5.42 -6.99 -16.06
C VAL A 44 -5.26 -8.47 -16.44
N TRP A 45 -4.23 -8.81 -17.23
CA TRP A 45 -3.95 -10.18 -17.63
C TRP A 45 -3.55 -11.07 -16.45
N ARG A 46 -3.94 -12.34 -16.52
CA ARG A 46 -3.56 -13.37 -15.54
C ARG A 46 -3.28 -14.71 -16.24
N PRO A 47 -2.26 -15.48 -15.79
CA PRO A 47 -1.94 -16.78 -16.36
C PRO A 47 -2.97 -17.85 -16.01
N THR A 48 -3.63 -17.73 -14.86
CA THR A 48 -4.71 -18.63 -14.43
C THR A 48 -5.80 -17.85 -13.72
N GLN A 49 -7.02 -18.40 -13.66
CA GLN A 49 -8.12 -17.84 -12.87
C GLN A 49 -7.82 -17.73 -11.36
N ARG A 50 -6.78 -18.40 -10.86
CA ARG A 50 -6.36 -18.35 -9.45
C ARG A 50 -5.33 -17.27 -9.17
N THR A 51 -4.74 -16.69 -10.21
CA THR A 51 -3.67 -15.71 -10.09
C THR A 51 -4.26 -14.31 -10.08
N ASN A 52 -3.75 -13.45 -9.19
CA ASN A 52 -4.03 -12.03 -9.21
C ASN A 52 -3.38 -11.41 -10.45
N HIS A 53 -4.07 -10.50 -11.13
CA HIS A 53 -3.45 -9.71 -12.20
C HIS A 53 -2.52 -8.63 -11.63
N VAL A 54 -1.70 -8.00 -12.48
CA VAL A 54 -0.68 -7.02 -12.07
C VAL A 54 -1.28 -5.85 -11.31
N GLY A 55 -2.37 -5.26 -11.82
CA GLY A 55 -3.05 -4.16 -11.16
C GLY A 55 -3.52 -4.47 -9.74
N PHE A 56 -4.04 -5.69 -9.50
CA PHE A 56 -4.42 -6.11 -8.16
C PHE A 56 -3.20 -6.23 -7.25
N ILE A 57 -2.09 -6.77 -7.74
CA ILE A 57 -0.86 -6.91 -6.95
C ILE A 57 -0.33 -5.54 -6.52
N VAL A 58 -0.29 -4.57 -7.44
CA VAL A 58 0.14 -3.20 -7.15
C VAL A 58 -0.78 -2.57 -6.10
N TRP A 59 -2.09 -2.64 -6.30
CA TRP A 59 -3.07 -2.15 -5.33
C TRP A 59 -2.91 -2.83 -3.96
N HIS A 60 -2.82 -4.15 -3.92
CA HIS A 60 -2.70 -4.97 -2.71
C HIS A 60 -1.49 -4.53 -1.87
N CYS A 61 -0.32 -4.41 -2.49
CA CYS A 61 0.89 -3.98 -1.79
C CYS A 61 0.76 -2.56 -1.23
N LEU A 62 0.26 -1.62 -2.03
CA LEU A 62 0.11 -0.23 -1.59
C LEU A 62 -0.97 -0.06 -0.52
N ARG A 63 -2.06 -0.85 -0.60
CA ARG A 63 -3.14 -0.84 0.37
C ARG A 63 -2.69 -1.36 1.75
N ALA A 64 -1.87 -2.41 1.75
CA ALA A 64 -1.26 -2.92 2.98
C ALA A 64 -0.34 -1.88 3.63
N CYS A 65 0.44 -1.13 2.83
CA CYS A 65 1.24 -0.02 3.33
C CYS A 65 0.37 1.12 3.90
N ASP A 66 -0.69 1.52 3.20
CA ASP A 66 -1.62 2.56 3.67
C ASP A 66 -2.22 2.21 5.04
N MET A 67 -2.70 0.98 5.21
CA MET A 67 -3.23 0.49 6.49
C MET A 67 -2.15 0.51 7.59
N GLN A 68 -0.95 -0.01 7.31
CA GLN A 68 0.14 -0.04 8.31
C GLN A 68 0.58 1.38 8.71
N LEU A 69 0.70 2.29 7.75
CA LEU A 69 1.05 3.68 8.01
C LEU A 69 -0.09 4.44 8.70
N GLY A 70 -1.35 4.15 8.37
CA GLY A 70 -2.52 4.66 9.09
C GLY A 70 -2.45 4.33 10.58
N ARG A 71 -2.15 3.07 10.92
CA ARG A 71 -1.94 2.63 12.31
C ARG A 71 -0.80 3.37 13.00
N VAL A 72 0.33 3.58 12.32
CA VAL A 72 1.46 4.36 12.87
C VAL A 72 1.07 5.82 13.11
N ARG A 73 0.21 6.40 12.26
CA ARG A 73 -0.32 7.76 12.42
C ARG A 73 -1.44 7.85 13.47
N GLY A 74 -1.98 6.73 13.94
CA GLY A 74 -3.10 6.68 14.88
C GLY A 74 -4.44 7.08 14.28
N VAL A 75 -4.61 6.95 12.96
CA VAL A 75 -5.86 7.32 12.26
C VAL A 75 -6.78 6.11 12.11
N GLY A 76 -8.09 6.38 12.00
CA GLY A 76 -9.10 5.35 11.82
C GLY A 76 -9.04 4.72 10.44
N ALA A 77 -9.71 3.59 10.27
CA ALA A 77 -9.72 2.88 8.99
C ALA A 77 -10.37 3.69 7.85
N ASP A 78 -11.23 4.66 8.16
CA ASP A 78 -11.90 5.55 7.19
C ASP A 78 -11.03 6.75 6.79
N ASP A 79 -9.99 7.05 7.58
CA ASP A 79 -8.99 8.10 7.33
C ASP A 79 -7.77 7.59 6.56
N GLU A 80 -7.73 6.28 6.26
CA GLU A 80 -6.73 5.69 5.37
C GLU A 80 -6.92 6.25 3.95
N VAL A 81 -5.81 6.44 3.23
CA VAL A 81 -5.80 7.17 1.94
C VAL A 81 -6.78 6.57 0.94
N TRP A 82 -6.93 5.24 0.91
CA TRP A 82 -7.89 4.57 0.03
C TRP A 82 -9.32 5.11 0.16
N LEU A 83 -9.79 5.33 1.40
CA LEU A 83 -11.15 5.79 1.67
C LEU A 83 -11.23 7.31 1.70
N ALA A 84 -10.31 7.97 2.40
CA ALA A 84 -10.29 9.42 2.52
C ALA A 84 -10.15 10.15 1.17
N ALA A 85 -9.45 9.54 0.19
CA ALA A 85 -9.29 10.09 -1.16
C ALA A 85 -10.31 9.54 -2.19
N GLY A 86 -11.34 8.81 -1.74
CA GLY A 86 -12.45 8.36 -2.59
C GLY A 86 -12.06 7.33 -3.66
N PHE A 87 -11.00 6.54 -3.44
CA PHE A 87 -10.58 5.53 -4.42
C PHE A 87 -11.58 4.37 -4.52
N ARG A 88 -12.28 4.04 -3.42
CA ARG A 88 -13.37 3.08 -3.42
C ARG A 88 -14.42 3.43 -4.47
N GLU A 89 -14.89 4.67 -4.46
CA GLU A 89 -15.95 5.15 -5.36
C GLU A 89 -15.44 5.25 -6.80
N ARG A 90 -14.21 5.74 -6.99
CA ARG A 90 -13.59 5.90 -8.32
C ARG A 90 -13.31 4.58 -9.03
N THR A 91 -13.07 3.50 -8.29
CA THR A 91 -12.75 2.18 -8.84
C THR A 91 -13.92 1.20 -8.77
N GLY A 92 -15.04 1.60 -8.16
CA GLY A 92 -16.17 0.71 -7.86
C GLY A 92 -15.82 -0.45 -6.92
N TYR A 93 -14.63 -0.44 -6.33
CA TYR A 93 -14.10 -1.57 -5.57
C TYR A 93 -14.21 -1.33 -4.06
N ASP A 94 -15.09 -2.09 -3.41
CA ASP A 94 -15.34 -2.06 -1.97
C ASP A 94 -14.87 -3.35 -1.28
N PRO A 95 -13.58 -3.46 -0.92
CA PRO A 95 -13.07 -4.64 -0.24
C PRO A 95 -13.48 -4.69 1.23
N ALA A 96 -13.93 -5.87 1.69
CA ALA A 96 -14.26 -6.13 3.09
C ALA A 96 -13.20 -7.01 3.79
N GLY A 97 -13.19 -7.00 5.13
CA GLY A 97 -12.34 -7.88 5.95
C GLY A 97 -10.85 -7.75 5.64
N TRP A 98 -10.16 -8.88 5.49
CA TRP A 98 -8.72 -8.92 5.15
C TRP A 98 -8.40 -8.33 3.78
N VAL A 99 -9.36 -8.32 2.85
CA VAL A 99 -9.21 -7.67 1.56
C VAL A 99 -9.10 -6.15 1.75
N ARG A 100 -9.90 -5.56 2.66
CA ARG A 100 -9.84 -4.12 2.97
C ARG A 100 -8.44 -3.71 3.37
N ALA A 101 -7.77 -4.55 4.15
CA ALA A 101 -6.41 -4.33 4.62
C ALA A 101 -5.32 -4.58 3.57
N GLY A 102 -5.67 -4.97 2.34
CA GLY A 102 -4.71 -5.40 1.32
C GLY A 102 -4.00 -6.70 1.69
N LEU A 103 -4.66 -7.61 2.41
CA LEU A 103 -4.07 -8.86 2.93
C LEU A 103 -4.71 -10.13 2.33
N ALA A 104 -5.49 -10.00 1.26
CA ALA A 104 -6.19 -11.11 0.62
C ALA A 104 -6.02 -11.12 -0.91
N SER A 105 -6.41 -12.24 -1.53
CA SER A 105 -6.41 -12.43 -2.98
C SER A 105 -7.61 -11.78 -3.67
N GLU A 106 -7.50 -11.55 -4.98
CA GLU A 106 -8.53 -10.90 -5.79
C GLU A 106 -9.86 -11.65 -5.86
N ARG A 107 -9.89 -12.96 -5.63
CA ARG A 107 -11.14 -13.74 -5.64
C ARG A 107 -12.17 -13.30 -4.60
N ALA A 108 -11.78 -12.45 -3.66
CA ALA A 108 -12.65 -11.81 -2.69
C ALA A 108 -13.07 -10.38 -3.10
N SER A 109 -12.87 -10.00 -4.37
CA SER A 109 -13.10 -8.66 -4.88
C SER A 109 -13.75 -8.61 -6.27
N SER A 110 -14.75 -7.75 -6.44
CA SER A 110 -15.37 -7.44 -7.72
C SER A 110 -14.88 -6.07 -8.21
N TRP A 111 -13.95 -6.04 -9.16
CA TRP A 111 -13.52 -4.81 -9.82
C TRP A 111 -14.41 -4.51 -11.02
N VAL A 112 -14.60 -3.22 -11.30
CA VAL A 112 -15.13 -2.73 -12.57
C VAL A 112 -14.07 -1.76 -13.11
N TRP A 113 -13.48 -2.07 -14.27
CA TRP A 113 -12.57 -1.16 -14.98
C TRP A 113 -13.36 -0.31 -15.97
#